data_AF-A0A0F9I8T7-F1
#
_entry.id   AF-A0A0F9I8T7-F1
#
_cell.length_a   1.000
_cell.length_b   1.000
_cell.length_c   1.000
_cell.angle_alpha   90.00
_cell.angle_beta   90.00
_cell.angle_gamma   90.00
#
_symmetry.space_group_name_H-M   'P 1'
#
loop_
_entity.id
_entity.type
_entity.pdbx_description
1 polymer ?
#
loop_
_entity_poly.entity_id
_entity_poly.type
_entity_poly.pdbx_seq_one_letter_code
_entity_poly.pdbx_strand_id
1 'polypeptide(L)'
;MSYLLPPVHQLQMRLEFVQGILEVGLLCNFTKEQLEEIQSILLEELTYIDNLMYEVYEQTGERAIAFSVWDASMERLRRWLSLITGVKIKYI
;
A
#
# COMPACT_ATOMS: atom_id res chain seq x y z
N MET A 1 -15.62 -19.68 0.35
CA MET A 1 -14.28 -19.69 0.95
C MET A 1 -13.91 -18.25 1.30
N SER A 2 -13.72 -17.95 2.58
CA SER A 2 -13.33 -16.61 3.04
C SER A 2 -11.84 -16.39 2.76
N TYR A 3 -11.53 -15.77 1.62
CA TYR A 3 -10.16 -15.43 1.25
C TYR A 3 -9.67 -14.14 1.91
N LEU A 4 -9.97 -13.94 3.20
CA LEU A 4 -9.32 -12.90 3.99
C LEU A 4 -8.04 -13.54 4.52
N LEU A 5 -6.89 -13.08 4.03
CA LEU A 5 -5.59 -13.48 4.57
C LEU A 5 -5.60 -13.27 6.09
N PRO A 6 -5.00 -14.18 6.88
CA PRO A 6 -4.89 -13.97 8.31
C PRO A 6 -4.20 -12.61 8.58
N PRO A 7 -4.60 -11.84 9.60
CA PRO A 7 -4.08 -10.49 9.85
C PRO A 7 -2.55 -10.39 9.88
N VAL A 8 -1.88 -11.43 10.40
CA VAL A 8 -0.41 -11.53 10.45
C VAL A 8 0.21 -11.59 9.04
N HIS A 9 -0.42 -12.29 8.10
CA HIS A 9 0.07 -12.38 6.72
C HIS A 9 -0.10 -11.05 5.99
N GLN A 10 -1.20 -10.34 6.23
CA GLN A 10 -1.41 -9.00 5.67
C GLN A 10 -0.34 -8.03 6.17
N LEU A 11 -0.06 -8.05 7.49
CA LEU A 11 0.99 -7.22 8.07
C LEU A 11 2.37 -7.52 7.47
N GLN A 12 2.70 -8.81 7.32
CA GLN A 12 3.98 -9.23 6.76
C GLN A 12 4.14 -8.76 5.30
N MET A 13 3.11 -8.94 4.47
CA MET A 13 3.12 -8.45 3.09
C MET A 13 3.32 -6.93 3.00
N ARG A 14 2.69 -6.14 3.90
CA ARG A 14 2.90 -4.69 3.94
C ARG A 14 4.34 -4.34 4.29
N LEU A 15 4.93 -5.01 5.28
CA LEU A 15 6.32 -4.76 5.68
C LEU A 15 7.29 -5.09 4.55
N GLU A 16 7.09 -6.23 3.87
CA GLU A 16 7.88 -6.62 2.70
C GLU A 16 7.75 -5.60 1.57
N PHE A 17 6.53 -5.12 1.30
CA PHE A 17 6.29 -4.08 0.31
C PHE A 17 6.99 -2.76 0.66
N VAL A 18 6.81 -2.27 1.89
CA VAL A 18 7.45 -1.04 2.37
C VAL A 18 8.97 -1.16 2.25
N GLN A 19 9.53 -2.28 2.66
CA GLN A 19 10.97 -2.54 2.56
C GLN A 19 11.46 -2.48 1.11
N GLY A 20 10.73 -3.08 0.17
CA GLY A 20 11.06 -3.00 -1.26
C GLY A 20 11.04 -1.56 -1.79
N ILE A 21 10.11 -0.71 -1.33
CA ILE A 21 10.11 0.71 -1.72
C ILE A 21 11.30 1.46 -1.13
N LEU A 22 11.69 1.18 0.12
CA LEU A 22 12.85 1.81 0.73
C LEU A 22 14.15 1.41 0.02
N GLU A 23 14.27 0.16 -0.42
CA GLU A 23 15.39 -0.29 -1.26
C GLU A 23 15.44 0.46 -2.60
N VAL A 24 14.30 0.66 -3.25
CA VAL A 24 14.22 1.48 -4.48
C VAL A 24 14.62 2.93 -4.19
N GLY A 25 14.18 3.51 -3.08
CA GLY A 25 14.55 4.86 -2.67
C GLY A 25 16.06 5.01 -2.43
N LEU A 26 16.70 4.01 -1.81
CA LEU A 26 18.16 3.96 -1.65
C LEU A 26 18.87 3.96 -3.01
N LEU A 27 18.39 3.17 -3.98
CA LEU A 27 18.93 3.17 -5.34
C LEU A 27 18.72 4.50 -6.08
N CYS A 28 17.69 5.26 -5.70
CA CYS A 28 17.40 6.60 -6.20
C CYS A 28 18.15 7.71 -5.43
N ASN A 29 19.10 7.36 -4.55
CA ASN A 29 19.89 8.27 -3.72
C ASN A 29 19.06 9.14 -2.75
N PHE A 30 17.94 8.61 -2.24
CA PHE A 30 17.19 9.31 -1.20
C PHE A 30 17.99 9.39 0.10
N THR A 31 17.86 10.50 0.82
CA THR A 31 18.46 10.65 2.14
C THR A 31 17.75 9.78 3.16
N LYS A 32 18.41 9.57 4.30
CA LYS A 32 17.80 8.85 5.42
C LYS A 32 16.50 9.52 5.88
N GLU A 33 16.45 10.85 5.98
CA GLU A 33 15.23 11.55 6.39
C GLU A 33 14.09 11.32 5.39
N GLN A 34 14.39 11.36 4.08
CA GLN A 34 13.39 11.10 3.03
C GLN A 34 12.84 9.67 3.10
N LEU A 35 13.70 8.69 3.38
CA LEU A 35 13.30 7.30 3.53
C LEU A 35 12.43 7.07 4.77
N GLU A 36 12.76 7.71 5.89
CA GLU A 36 11.94 7.67 7.12
C GLU A 36 10.57 8.32 6.90
N GLU A 37 10.52 9.46 6.20
CA GLU A 37 9.28 10.13 5.83
C GLU A 37 8.41 9.25 4.92
N ILE A 38 8.99 8.69 3.86
CA ILE A 38 8.29 7.78 2.93
C ILE A 38 7.79 6.54 3.67
N GLN A 39 8.58 5.96 4.57
CA GLN A 39 8.18 4.81 5.38
C GLN A 39 6.93 5.14 6.21
N SER A 40 6.92 6.28 6.89
CA SER A 40 5.77 6.71 7.69
C SER A 40 4.52 6.89 6.84
N ILE A 41 4.64 7.63 5.73
CA ILE A 41 3.53 7.86 4.79
C ILE A 41 2.98 6.54 4.25
N LEU A 42 3.85 5.61 3.85
CA LEU A 42 3.43 4.33 3.32
C LEU A 42 2.66 3.48 4.34
N LEU A 43 3.12 3.42 5.58
CA LEU A 43 2.45 2.65 6.62
C LEU A 43 1.07 3.23 6.95
N GLU A 44 0.95 4.55 6.99
CA GLU A 44 -0.32 5.26 7.18
C GLU A 44 -1.29 5.02 6.01
N GLU A 45 -0.83 5.21 4.78
CA GLU A 45 -1.64 5.01 3.57
C GLU A 45 -2.12 3.56 3.42
N LEU A 46 -1.24 2.56 3.60
CA LEU A 46 -1.64 1.16 3.52
C LEU A 46 -2.66 0.78 4.60
N THR A 47 -2.50 1.33 5.82
CA THR A 47 -3.45 1.13 6.90
C THR A 47 -4.79 1.77 6.58
N TYR A 48 -4.78 2.99 6.05
CA TYR A 48 -5.97 3.71 5.62
C TYR A 48 -6.72 2.95 4.52
N ILE A 49 -6.02 2.49 3.48
CA ILE A 49 -6.59 1.74 2.35
C ILE A 49 -7.31 0.47 2.83
N ASP A 50 -6.67 -0.26 3.75
CA ASP A 50 -7.26 -1.50 4.26
C ASP A 50 -8.47 -1.23 5.16
N ASN A 51 -8.41 -0.21 6.02
CA ASN A 51 -9.55 0.21 6.82
C ASN A 51 -10.72 0.67 5.94
N LEU A 52 -10.45 1.43 4.88
CA LEU A 52 -11.47 1.87 3.93
C LEU A 52 -12.13 0.68 3.22
N MET A 53 -11.35 -0.32 2.82
CA MET A 53 -11.89 -1.55 2.23
C MET A 53 -12.83 -2.26 3.22
N TYR A 54 -12.43 -2.42 4.49
CA TYR A 54 -13.26 -3.05 5.51
C TYR A 54 -14.52 -2.23 5.80
N GLU A 55 -14.43 -0.91 5.90
CA GLU A 55 -15.57 -0.02 6.11
C GLU A 55 -16.59 -0.12 4.97
N VAL A 56 -16.13 -0.09 3.71
CA VAL A 56 -16.99 -0.26 2.54
C VAL A 56 -17.66 -1.64 2.55
N TYR A 57 -16.92 -2.68 2.94
CA TYR A 57 -17.49 -4.02 3.07
C TYR A 57 -18.56 -4.10 4.16
N GLU A 58 -18.33 -3.49 5.33
CA GLU A 58 -19.31 -3.44 6.42
C GLU A 58 -20.57 -2.66 6.03
N GLN A 59 -20.44 -1.58 5.26
CA GLN A 59 -21.55 -0.75 4.82
C GLN A 59 -22.38 -1.39 3.70
N THR A 60 -21.72 -2.04 2.73
CA THR A 60 -22.39 -2.56 1.52
C THR A 60 -22.73 -4.05 1.61
N GLY A 61 -22.01 -4.81 2.42
CA GLY A 61 -21.99 -6.28 2.38
C GLY A 61 -21.37 -6.84 1.08
N GLU A 62 -20.93 -5.99 0.16
CA GLU A 62 -20.47 -6.37 -1.16
C GLU A 62 -18.95 -6.38 -1.25
N ARG A 63 -18.38 -7.60 -1.28
CA ARG A 63 -16.93 -7.78 -1.39
C ARG A 63 -16.34 -7.21 -2.68
N ALA A 64 -17.08 -7.28 -3.79
CA ALA A 64 -16.61 -6.77 -5.08
C ALA A 64 -16.40 -5.25 -5.05
N ILE A 65 -17.32 -4.52 -4.38
CA ILE A 65 -17.22 -3.07 -4.23
C ILE A 65 -16.03 -2.72 -3.32
N ALA A 66 -15.93 -3.39 -2.16
CA ALA A 66 -14.81 -3.19 -1.24
C ALA A 66 -13.44 -3.41 -1.93
N PHE A 67 -13.31 -4.49 -2.70
CA PHE A 67 -12.08 -4.77 -3.44
C PHE A 67 -11.82 -3.75 -4.56
N SER A 68 -12.86 -3.27 -5.24
CA SER A 68 -12.70 -2.21 -6.24
C SER A 68 -12.19 -0.90 -5.64
N VAL A 69 -12.60 -0.56 -4.41
CA VAL A 69 -12.12 0.63 -3.69
C VAL A 69 -10.67 0.43 -3.26
N TRP A 70 -10.34 -0.76 -2.76
CA TRP A 70 -8.96 -1.14 -2.42
C TRP A 70 -8.03 -1.00 -3.64
N ASP A 71 -8.41 -1.61 -4.77
CA ASP A 71 -7.63 -1.59 -6.01
C ASP A 71 -7.42 -0.16 -6.54
N ALA A 72 -8.48 0.66 -6.56
CA ALA A 72 -8.37 2.06 -6.96
C ALA A 72 -7.45 2.89 -6.05
N SER A 73 -7.42 2.58 -4.75
CA SER A 73 -6.58 3.30 -3.78
C SER A 73 -5.13 2.85 -3.86
N MET A 74 -4.89 1.54 -4.03
CA MET A 74 -3.57 1.00 -4.33
C MET A 74 -3.02 1.58 -5.62
N GLU A 75 -3.80 1.65 -6.70
CA GLU A 75 -3.38 2.26 -7.96
C GLU A 75 -2.99 3.75 -7.80
N ARG A 76 -3.66 4.49 -6.92
CA ARG A 76 -3.26 5.86 -6.57
C ARG A 76 -1.92 5.88 -5.86
N LEU A 77 -1.72 5.00 -4.87
CA LEU A 77 -0.45 4.85 -4.16
C LEU A 77 0.70 4.49 -5.12
N ARG A 78 0.47 3.55 -6.04
CA ARG A 78 1.43 3.17 -7.09
C ARG A 78 1.90 4.35 -7.92
N ARG A 79 0.97 5.22 -8.32
CA ARG A 79 1.27 6.41 -9.13
C ARG A 79 2.09 7.41 -8.34
N TRP A 80 1.72 7.67 -7.09
CA TRP A 80 2.49 8.54 -6.21
C TRP A 80 3.91 8.01 -6.02
N LEU A 81 4.07 6.72 -5.72
CA LEU A 81 5.38 6.09 -5.60
C LEU A 81 6.22 6.17 -6.88
N SER A 82 5.58 5.98 -8.05
CA SER A 82 6.27 6.12 -9.32
C SER A 82 6.76 7.54 -9.58
N LEU A 83 5.98 8.53 -9.13
CA LEU A 83 6.34 9.95 -9.27
C LEU A 83 7.49 10.33 -8.35
N ILE A 84 7.46 9.93 -7.07
CA ILE A 84 8.52 10.33 -6.13
C ILE A 84 9.83 9.64 -6.48
N THR A 85 9.81 8.34 -6.80
CA THR A 85 11.03 7.57 -7.08
C THR A 85 11.57 7.81 -8.49
N GLY A 86 10.77 8.36 -9.41
CA GLY A 86 11.11 8.43 -10.84
C GLY A 86 11.14 7.06 -11.52
N VAL A 87 10.72 5.99 -10.83
CA VAL A 87 10.70 4.61 -11.34
C VAL A 87 9.28 4.23 -11.74
N LYS A 88 9.11 3.65 -12.93
CA LYS A 88 7.80 3.14 -13.37
C LYS A 88 7.46 1.83 -12.63
N ILE A 89 6.71 1.92 -11.54
CA ILE A 89 6.16 0.76 -10.84
C ILE A 89 4.96 0.25 -11.63
N LYS A 90 4.97 -1.01 -12.08
CA LYS A 90 3.89 -1.55 -12.92
C LYS A 90 2.77 -2.20 -12.12
N TYR A 91 3.10 -2.83 -11.01
CA TYR A 91 2.19 -3.65 -10.21
C TYR A 91 2.55 -3.50 -8.73
N ILE A 92 1.53 -3.62 -7.89
CA ILE A 92 1.60 -3.77 -6.43
C ILE A 92 0.46 -4.69 -5.98
#